data_AF-A0A951CMJ2-F1
#
_entry.id   AF-A0A951CMJ2-F1
#
_cell.length_a   1.000
_cell.length_b   1.000
_cell.length_c   1.000
_cell.angle_alpha   90.00
_cell.angle_beta   90.00
_cell.angle_gamma   90.00
#
_symmetry.space_group_name_H-M   'P 1'
#
loop_
_entity.id
_entity.type
_entity.pdbx_description
1 polymer ?
#
loop_
_entity_poly.entity_id
_entity_poly.type
_entity_poly.pdbx_seq_one_letter_code
_entity_poly.pdbx_strand_id
1 'polypeptide(L)'
;EFTAAHAECVSGERRFARHYVHAGMIGCDGHKMSKSRGNLVLVSTLRRRGVEPSAIRLGLLTGHYRADRDWNTQVLDEATTRLHRWRTATALPVGPDAADTIARLRRYLADDLDTPKAVAALDGWATDALEYGGREAEAPRAVATAVDALLGVDL
;
A
#
# COMPACT_ATOMS: atom_id res chain seq x y z
N GLU A 1 -22.37 7.87 -14.12
CA GLU A 1 -22.89 6.48 -14.22
C GLU A 1 -23.58 6.20 -15.57
N PHE A 2 -23.09 6.73 -16.70
CA PHE A 2 -23.71 6.46 -18.02
C PHE A 2 -22.72 5.92 -19.07
N THR A 3 -21.44 5.77 -18.71
CA THR A 3 -20.39 5.35 -19.65
C THR A 3 -20.66 3.97 -20.22
N ALA A 4 -21.06 3.00 -19.38
CA ALA A 4 -21.37 1.64 -19.84
C ALA A 4 -22.55 1.64 -20.83
N ALA A 5 -23.65 2.29 -20.46
CA ALA A 5 -24.85 2.37 -21.31
C ALA A 5 -24.55 3.04 -22.67
N HIS A 6 -23.79 4.13 -22.70
CA HIS A 6 -23.42 4.79 -23.96
C HIS A 6 -22.56 3.87 -24.85
N ALA A 7 -21.57 3.19 -24.26
CA ALA A 7 -20.67 2.30 -25.00
C ALA A 7 -21.36 1.03 -25.51
N GLU A 8 -22.23 0.42 -24.71
CA GLU A 8 -23.00 -0.77 -25.08
C GLU A 8 -24.03 -0.44 -26.17
N CYS A 9 -24.69 0.73 -26.08
CA CYS A 9 -25.65 1.18 -27.09
C CYS A 9 -25.01 1.40 -28.48
N VAL A 10 -23.83 2.02 -28.53
CA VAL A 10 -23.14 2.30 -29.82
C VAL A 10 -22.46 1.06 -30.41
N SER A 11 -21.92 0.18 -29.56
CA SER A 11 -21.17 -1.00 -30.02
C SER A 11 -22.07 -2.22 -30.28
N GLY A 12 -23.24 -2.30 -29.65
CA GLY A 12 -24.07 -3.51 -29.64
C GLY A 12 -23.53 -4.62 -28.71
N GLU A 13 -22.42 -4.38 -28.00
CA GLU A 13 -21.84 -5.33 -27.06
C GLU A 13 -22.66 -5.41 -25.77
N ARG A 14 -22.71 -6.60 -25.16
CA ARG A 14 -23.51 -6.84 -23.94
C ARG A 14 -22.89 -6.28 -22.66
N ARG A 15 -21.58 -6.01 -22.66
CA ARG A 15 -20.85 -5.51 -21.49
C ARG A 15 -19.73 -4.59 -21.93
N PHE A 16 -19.72 -3.36 -21.42
CA PHE A 16 -18.62 -2.43 -21.64
C PHE A 16 -17.30 -2.91 -21.02
N ALA A 17 -17.34 -3.43 -19.79
CA ALA A 17 -16.16 -3.96 -19.10
C ALA A 17 -16.39 -5.37 -18.54
N ARG A 18 -15.31 -6.17 -18.47
CA ARG A 18 -15.33 -7.51 -17.86
C ARG A 18 -15.39 -7.45 -16.33
N HIS A 19 -14.78 -6.41 -15.75
CA HIS A 19 -14.79 -6.13 -14.31
C HIS A 19 -14.96 -4.63 -14.10
N TYR A 20 -15.73 -4.28 -13.09
CA TYR A 20 -15.88 -2.92 -12.60
C TYR A 20 -15.28 -2.87 -11.20
N VAL A 21 -14.20 -2.11 -11.03
CA VAL A 21 -13.41 -2.06 -9.80
C VAL A 21 -13.59 -0.69 -9.17
N HIS A 22 -14.13 -0.66 -7.95
CA HIS A 22 -14.41 0.57 -7.21
C HIS A 22 -13.59 0.59 -5.92
N ALA A 23 -12.86 1.68 -5.71
CA ALA A 23 -12.17 1.92 -4.45
C ALA A 23 -13.12 2.57 -3.43
N GLY A 24 -12.90 2.27 -2.15
CA GLY A 24 -13.53 2.95 -1.04
C GLY A 24 -13.12 4.42 -0.98
N MET A 25 -13.95 5.20 -0.33
CA MET A 25 -13.75 6.64 -0.15
C MET A 25 -12.80 6.92 1.00
N ILE A 26 -11.93 7.92 0.83
CA ILE A 26 -11.07 8.41 1.91
C ILE A 26 -11.72 9.61 2.59
N GLY A 27 -11.96 9.49 3.89
CA GLY A 27 -12.42 10.55 4.79
C GLY A 27 -11.27 11.21 5.57
N CYS A 28 -11.61 12.19 6.40
CA CYS A 28 -10.71 12.82 7.36
C CYS A 28 -11.54 13.14 8.61
N ASP A 29 -11.14 12.61 9.76
CA ASP A 29 -11.77 12.80 11.07
C ASP A 29 -13.28 12.49 11.09
N GLY A 30 -13.70 11.33 10.55
CA GLY A 30 -15.10 10.91 10.52
C GLY A 30 -15.99 11.69 9.54
N HIS A 31 -15.39 12.55 8.71
CA HIS A 31 -16.10 13.33 7.69
C HIS A 31 -15.52 13.09 6.31
N LYS A 32 -16.40 13.03 5.30
CA LYS A 32 -15.98 13.05 3.90
C LYS A 32 -15.12 14.29 3.65
N MET A 33 -13.94 14.11 3.03
CA MET A 33 -13.11 15.23 2.61
C MET A 33 -13.83 16.07 1.56
N SER A 34 -13.98 17.37 1.80
CA SER A 34 -14.57 18.29 0.83
C SER A 34 -13.90 19.67 0.85
N LYS A 35 -13.86 20.32 -0.32
CA LYS A 35 -13.39 21.71 -0.44
C LYS A 35 -14.18 22.65 0.48
N SER A 36 -15.50 22.44 0.56
CA SER A 36 -16.40 23.27 1.36
C SER A 36 -16.20 23.14 2.88
N ARG A 37 -15.64 22.03 3.37
CA ARG A 37 -15.36 21.81 4.80
C ARG A 37 -13.94 22.20 5.21
N GLY A 38 -13.07 22.53 4.26
CA GLY A 38 -11.68 22.93 4.54
C GLY A 38 -10.77 21.79 5.05
N ASN A 39 -11.27 20.55 5.13
CA ASN A 39 -10.54 19.38 5.65
C ASN A 39 -9.78 18.59 4.56
N LEU A 40 -9.44 19.25 3.44
CA LEU A 40 -8.71 18.60 2.36
C LEU A 40 -7.22 18.48 2.69
N VAL A 41 -6.76 17.24 2.78
CA VAL A 41 -5.34 16.92 2.78
C VAL A 41 -4.90 16.68 1.34
N LEU A 42 -4.14 17.61 0.78
CA LEU A 42 -3.60 17.48 -0.58
C LEU A 42 -2.23 16.81 -0.55
N VAL A 43 -1.99 15.87 -1.47
CA VAL A 43 -0.67 15.23 -1.67
C VAL A 43 0.42 16.30 -1.90
N SER A 44 0.12 17.36 -2.64
CA SER A 44 1.06 18.46 -2.87
C SER A 44 1.42 19.21 -1.57
N THR A 45 0.46 19.35 -0.65
CA THR A 45 0.69 19.96 0.67
C THR A 45 1.54 19.04 1.55
N LEU A 46 1.26 17.74 1.57
CA LEU A 46 2.09 16.76 2.29
C LEU A 46 3.54 16.79 1.78
N ARG A 47 3.73 16.75 0.46
CA ARG A 47 5.06 16.84 -0.15
C ARG A 47 5.79 18.14 0.17
N ARG A 48 5.11 19.29 0.13
CA ARG A 48 5.72 20.59 0.52
C ARG A 48 6.13 20.64 1.99
N ARG A 49 5.45 19.88 2.86
CA ARG A 49 5.80 19.72 4.28
C ARG A 49 6.94 18.72 4.52
N GLY A 50 7.52 18.15 3.46
CA GLY A 50 8.61 17.18 3.56
C GLY A 50 8.15 15.75 3.81
N VAL A 51 6.84 15.46 3.70
CA VAL A 51 6.35 14.09 3.83
C VAL A 51 6.79 13.27 2.62
N GLU A 52 7.41 12.13 2.90
CA GLU A 52 7.91 11.24 1.87
C GLU A 52 6.78 10.54 1.10
N PRO A 53 6.83 10.50 -0.24
CA PRO A 53 5.82 9.81 -1.05
C PRO A 53 5.62 8.32 -0.68
N SER A 54 6.68 7.59 -0.33
CA SER A 54 6.58 6.19 0.09
C SER A 54 5.79 6.03 1.40
N ALA A 55 5.91 6.97 2.34
CA ALA A 55 5.12 6.97 3.57
C ALA A 55 3.63 7.25 3.27
N ILE A 56 3.33 8.20 2.37
CA ILE A 56 1.94 8.45 1.92
C ILE A 56 1.36 7.17 1.31
N ARG A 57 2.13 6.52 0.43
CA ARG A 57 1.72 5.30 -0.26
C ARG A 57 1.48 4.15 0.72
N LEU A 58 2.38 3.92 1.67
CA LEU A 58 2.19 2.90 2.71
C LEU A 58 0.94 3.18 3.54
N GLY A 59 0.71 4.43 3.97
CA GLY A 59 -0.49 4.80 4.72
C GLY A 59 -1.79 4.55 3.95
N LEU A 60 -1.77 4.64 2.62
CA LEU A 60 -2.93 4.31 1.79
C LEU A 60 -3.13 2.80 1.59
N LEU A 61 -2.06 2.00 1.70
CA LEU A 61 -2.05 0.54 1.51
C LEU A 61 -2.37 -0.24 2.80
N THR A 62 -2.32 0.38 3.98
CA THR A 62 -2.61 -0.31 5.25
C THR A 62 -4.07 -0.78 5.37
N GLY A 63 -4.99 -0.15 4.64
CA GLY A 63 -6.39 -0.59 4.55
C GLY A 63 -6.71 -1.22 3.19
N HIS A 64 -7.66 -2.15 3.17
CA HIS A 64 -8.13 -2.78 1.94
C HIS A 64 -8.73 -1.74 0.98
N TYR A 65 -8.43 -1.82 -0.32
CA TYR A 65 -8.75 -0.74 -1.27
C TYR A 65 -10.26 -0.43 -1.36
N ARG A 66 -11.11 -1.45 -1.17
CA ARG A 66 -12.59 -1.36 -1.21
C ARG A 66 -13.21 -0.74 0.04
N ALA A 67 -12.47 -0.65 1.15
CA ALA A 67 -13.00 -0.14 2.41
C ALA A 67 -12.92 1.39 2.45
N ASP A 68 -14.02 2.00 2.87
CA ASP A 68 -14.03 3.40 3.31
C ASP A 68 -13.13 3.54 4.54
N ARG A 69 -12.28 4.57 4.54
CA ARG A 69 -11.31 4.77 5.62
C ARG A 69 -10.93 6.22 5.78
N ASP A 70 -10.52 6.57 7.00
CA ASP A 70 -10.06 7.91 7.29
C ASP A 70 -8.55 8.05 7.08
N TRP A 71 -8.15 9.21 6.56
CA TRP A 71 -6.77 9.67 6.57
C TRP A 71 -6.60 10.67 7.72
N ASN A 72 -5.61 10.44 8.58
CA ASN A 72 -5.26 11.32 9.68
C ASN A 72 -3.74 11.26 9.96
N THR A 73 -3.27 12.07 10.90
CA THR A 73 -1.85 12.11 11.27
C THR A 73 -1.34 10.77 11.81
N GLN A 74 -2.16 10.04 12.57
CA GLN A 74 -1.76 8.73 13.11
C GLN A 74 -1.47 7.72 12.00
N VAL A 75 -2.29 7.65 10.94
CA VAL A 75 -2.03 6.79 9.77
C VAL A 75 -0.69 7.13 9.14
N LEU A 76 -0.36 8.43 9.04
CA LEU A 76 0.91 8.87 8.47
C LEU A 76 2.10 8.55 9.38
N ASP A 77 1.96 8.72 10.69
CA ASP A 77 3.02 8.44 11.68
C ASP A 77 3.32 6.93 11.74
N GLU A 78 2.28 6.09 11.71
CA GLU A 78 2.40 4.63 11.63
C GLU A 78 3.06 4.20 10.31
N ALA A 79 2.66 4.79 9.19
CA ALA A 79 3.27 4.50 7.88
C ALA A 79 4.74 4.91 7.82
N THR A 80 5.10 6.05 8.42
CA THR A 80 6.48 6.54 8.50
C THR A 80 7.34 5.63 9.37
N THR A 81 6.80 5.20 10.52
CA THR A 81 7.48 4.25 11.42
C THR A 81 7.70 2.91 10.73
N ARG A 82 6.68 2.40 10.02
CA ARG A 82 6.78 1.16 9.23
C ARG A 82 7.83 1.28 8.13
N LEU A 83 7.81 2.37 7.37
CA LEU A 83 8.79 2.62 6.32
C LEU A 83 10.22 2.60 6.87
N HIS A 84 10.45 3.29 7.98
CA HIS A 84 11.75 3.29 8.64
C HIS A 84 12.18 1.88 9.09
N ARG A 85 11.26 1.11 9.69
CA ARG A 85 11.53 -0.28 10.09
C ARG A 85 11.92 -1.16 8.90
N TRP A 86 11.17 -1.08 7.80
CA TRP A 86 11.46 -1.86 6.60
C TRP A 86 12.82 -1.51 6.01
N ARG A 87 13.14 -0.21 5.92
CA ARG A 87 14.48 0.25 5.48
C ARG A 87 15.61 -0.31 6.34
N THR A 88 15.45 -0.24 7.65
CA THR A 88 16.47 -0.76 8.58
C THR A 88 16.66 -2.26 8.40
N ALA A 89 15.57 -3.02 8.21
CA ALA A 89 15.64 -4.45 7.96
C ALA A 89 16.26 -4.80 6.59
N THR A 90 15.92 -4.06 5.53
CA THR A 90 16.45 -4.30 4.19
C THR A 90 17.88 -3.77 3.98
N ALA A 91 18.38 -2.94 4.89
CA ALA A 91 19.78 -2.48 4.92
C ALA A 91 20.73 -3.43 5.68
N LEU A 92 20.21 -4.50 6.32
CA LEU A 92 21.04 -5.50 6.98
C LEU A 92 21.90 -6.27 5.96
N PRO A 93 23.11 -6.73 6.34
CA PRO A 93 23.96 -7.51 5.44
C PRO A 93 23.42 -8.92 5.17
N VAL A 94 22.62 -9.46 6.10
CA VAL A 94 21.96 -10.77 5.99
C VAL A 94 20.59 -10.70 6.66
N GLY A 95 19.65 -11.51 6.18
CA GLY A 95 18.32 -11.66 6.76
C GLY A 95 17.85 -13.11 6.81
N PRO A 96 16.68 -13.38 7.37
CA PRO A 96 16.01 -14.68 7.24
C PRO A 96 15.57 -14.89 5.80
N ASP A 97 15.39 -16.15 5.39
CA ASP A 97 14.92 -16.47 4.04
C ASP A 97 13.66 -15.66 3.67
N ALA A 98 13.68 -15.07 2.48
CA ALA A 98 12.63 -14.20 1.99
C ALA A 98 11.64 -14.91 1.07
N ALA A 99 11.91 -16.16 0.66
CA ALA A 99 11.14 -16.84 -0.38
C ALA A 99 9.66 -17.00 0.02
N ASP A 100 9.39 -17.46 1.25
CA ASP A 100 8.00 -17.60 1.73
C ASP A 100 7.33 -16.22 1.89
N THR A 101 8.02 -15.23 2.45
CA THR A 101 7.47 -13.86 2.58
C THR A 101 7.07 -13.28 1.23
N ILE A 102 7.89 -13.42 0.20
CA ILE A 102 7.60 -12.93 -1.16
C ILE A 102 6.46 -13.73 -1.79
N ALA A 103 6.40 -15.05 -1.56
CA ALA A 103 5.30 -15.88 -2.04
C ALA A 103 3.96 -15.48 -1.40
N ARG A 104 3.95 -15.24 -0.07
CA ARG A 104 2.77 -14.72 0.66
C ARG A 104 2.37 -13.35 0.15
N LEU A 105 3.32 -12.44 -0.05
CA LEU A 105 3.08 -11.10 -0.61
C LEU A 105 2.34 -11.19 -1.96
N ARG A 106 2.84 -12.00 -2.89
CA ARG A 106 2.16 -12.23 -4.19
C ARG A 106 0.78 -12.84 -4.04
N ARG A 107 0.62 -13.81 -3.13
CA ARG A 107 -0.68 -14.47 -2.86
C ARG A 107 -1.71 -13.48 -2.34
N TYR A 108 -1.35 -12.65 -1.36
CA TYR A 108 -2.27 -11.66 -0.79
C TYR A 108 -2.64 -10.58 -1.78
N LEU A 109 -1.69 -10.11 -2.60
CA LEU A 109 -2.01 -9.16 -3.67
C LEU A 109 -2.91 -9.79 -4.76
N ALA A 110 -2.78 -11.09 -5.04
CA ALA A 110 -3.66 -11.78 -5.97
C ALA A 110 -5.08 -12.04 -5.39
N ASP A 111 -5.23 -12.00 -4.07
CA ASP A 111 -6.50 -12.17 -3.36
C ASP A 111 -7.16 -10.80 -3.14
N ASP A 112 -7.82 -10.29 -4.18
CA ASP A 112 -8.55 -8.99 -4.17
C ASP A 112 -7.70 -7.79 -3.69
N LEU A 113 -6.39 -7.82 -3.94
CA LEU A 113 -5.45 -6.80 -3.43
C LEU A 113 -5.54 -6.67 -1.89
N ASP A 114 -5.42 -7.78 -1.16
CA ASP A 114 -5.36 -7.82 0.31
C ASP A 114 -4.03 -7.23 0.82
N THR A 115 -3.92 -5.91 0.68
CA THR A 115 -2.77 -5.13 1.12
C THR A 115 -2.56 -5.15 2.64
N PRO A 116 -3.60 -5.24 3.51
CA PRO A 116 -3.38 -5.43 4.94
C PRO A 116 -2.56 -6.70 5.26
N LYS A 117 -2.89 -7.85 4.66
CA LYS A 117 -2.11 -9.09 4.87
C LYS A 117 -0.72 -9.01 4.24
N ALA A 118 -0.60 -8.39 3.05
CA ALA A 118 0.69 -8.15 2.41
C ALA A 118 1.64 -7.32 3.29
N VAL A 119 1.13 -6.22 3.86
CA VAL A 119 1.87 -5.35 4.77
C VAL A 119 2.24 -6.10 6.05
N ALA A 120 1.31 -6.86 6.64
CA ALA A 120 1.59 -7.66 7.84
C ALA A 120 2.67 -8.73 7.60
N ALA A 121 2.70 -9.35 6.42
CA ALA A 121 3.72 -10.33 6.07
C ALA A 121 5.13 -9.72 6.00
N LEU A 122 5.24 -8.48 5.52
CA LEU A 122 6.48 -7.71 5.47
C LEU A 122 6.88 -7.20 6.86
N ASP A 123 5.91 -6.74 7.67
CA ASP A 123 6.13 -6.37 9.08
C ASP A 123 6.70 -7.55 9.88
N GLY A 124 6.17 -8.76 9.65
CA GLY A 124 6.69 -9.99 10.26
C GLY A 124 8.14 -10.28 9.86
N TRP A 125 8.44 -10.30 8.55
CA TRP A 125 9.81 -10.54 8.09
C TRP A 125 10.80 -9.48 8.58
N ALA A 126 10.42 -8.20 8.56
CA ALA A 126 11.27 -7.13 9.06
C ALA A 126 11.52 -7.26 10.57
N THR A 127 10.53 -7.74 11.32
CA THR A 127 10.67 -8.05 12.74
C THR A 127 11.67 -9.17 12.98
N ASP A 128 11.50 -10.28 12.28
CA ASP A 128 12.39 -11.44 12.44
C ASP A 128 13.84 -11.09 12.06
N ALA A 129 14.02 -10.32 10.99
CA ALA A 129 15.33 -9.86 10.54
C ALA A 129 16.02 -8.96 11.57
N LEU A 130 15.29 -8.06 12.23
CA LEU A 130 15.85 -7.13 13.21
C LEU A 130 16.09 -7.77 14.58
N GLU A 131 15.26 -8.73 15.00
CA GLU A 131 15.33 -9.33 16.34
C GLU A 131 16.19 -10.59 16.38
N TYR A 132 16.09 -11.45 15.37
CA TYR A 132 16.75 -12.77 15.35
C TYR A 132 17.82 -12.88 14.26
N GLY A 133 17.87 -11.93 13.33
CA GLY A 133 18.81 -11.94 12.22
C GLY A 133 18.53 -13.06 11.22
N GLY A 134 19.58 -13.49 10.52
CA GLY A 134 19.50 -14.61 9.59
C GLY A 134 20.85 -14.88 8.92
N ARG A 135 20.83 -15.65 7.84
CA ARG A 135 22.05 -16.11 7.14
C ARG A 135 22.03 -15.82 5.65
N GLU A 136 20.89 -15.39 5.11
CA GLU A 136 20.71 -15.18 3.67
C GLU A 136 21.13 -13.76 3.31
N ALA A 137 22.28 -13.63 2.63
CA ALA A 137 22.82 -12.33 2.20
C ALA A 137 21.93 -11.63 1.16
N GLU A 138 21.25 -12.41 0.32
CA GLU A 138 20.39 -11.86 -0.74
C GLU A 138 18.98 -11.50 -0.27
N ALA A 139 18.56 -11.97 0.91
CA ALA A 139 17.20 -11.79 1.40
C ALA A 139 16.81 -10.30 1.58
N PRO A 140 17.63 -9.44 2.22
CA PRO A 140 17.31 -8.01 2.38
C PRO A 140 17.08 -7.30 1.03
N ARG A 141 17.96 -7.54 0.05
CA ARG A 141 17.84 -6.99 -1.31
C ARG A 141 16.62 -7.54 -2.06
N ALA A 142 16.34 -8.83 -1.91
CA ALA A 142 15.18 -9.47 -2.53
C ALA A 142 13.86 -8.90 -1.99
N VAL A 143 13.78 -8.65 -0.67
CA VAL A 143 12.61 -7.99 -0.06
C VAL A 143 12.49 -6.55 -0.53
N ALA A 144 13.56 -5.76 -0.53
CA ALA A 144 13.51 -4.38 -1.04
C ALA A 144 13.03 -4.32 -2.50
N THR A 145 13.57 -5.19 -3.35
CA THR A 145 13.15 -5.31 -4.76
C THR A 145 11.68 -5.72 -4.89
N ALA A 146 11.19 -6.63 -4.05
CA ALA A 146 9.80 -7.05 -4.07
C ALA A 146 8.85 -5.93 -3.58
N VAL A 147 9.26 -5.16 -2.57
CA VAL A 147 8.50 -4.02 -2.06
C VAL A 147 8.40 -2.92 -3.11
N ASP A 148 9.50 -2.60 -3.80
CA ASP A 148 9.48 -1.66 -4.92
C ASP A 148 8.60 -2.18 -6.08
N ALA A 149 8.88 -3.39 -6.57
CA ALA A 149 8.20 -3.91 -7.76
C ALA A 149 6.69 -4.16 -7.57
N LEU A 150 6.27 -4.61 -6.38
CA LEU A 150 4.88 -5.03 -6.14
C LEU A 150 4.06 -3.97 -5.42
N LEU A 151 4.70 -3.19 -4.55
CA LEU A 151 4.01 -2.17 -3.77
C LEU A 151 4.37 -0.76 -4.21
N GLY A 152 5.41 -0.53 -5.01
CA GLY A 152 5.85 0.80 -5.46
C GLY A 152 6.36 1.68 -4.32
N VAL A 153 6.94 1.06 -3.30
CA VAL A 153 7.48 1.73 -2.10
C VAL A 153 8.99 1.66 -2.17
N ASP A 154 9.64 2.82 -2.23
CA ASP A 154 11.10 2.94 -2.32
C ASP A 154 11.72 2.86 -0.92
N LEU A 155 12.47 1.79 -0.65
CA LEU A 155 13.13 1.51 0.64
C LEU A 155 14.59 1.95 0.61
#